data_AF-G2NSY5-F1
#
_entry.id   AF-G2NSY5-F1
#
_cell.length_a   1.000
_cell.length_b   1.000
_cell.length_c   1.000
_cell.angle_alpha   90.00
_cell.angle_beta   90.00
_cell.angle_gamma   90.00
#
_symmetry.space_group_name_H-M   'P 1'
#
loop_
_entity.id
_entity.type
_entity.pdbx_description
1 polymer ?
#
loop_
_entity_poly.entity_id
_entity_poly.type
_entity_poly.pdbx_seq_one_letter_code
_entity_poly.pdbx_strand_id
1 'polypeptide(L)'
;MAVPHPPVYQEYYTRTPFQLFSGVGWKRLVAFRADESGVTLGGPVTRYHRFLAVVPWRDIEAVVVWATKKELERPIRRIGLKLRQGVPDVPGPDVKISPQLAASAAPHIEYQVVRNNRVIAFWKVDPTRLAAAVRAFAPHVQLRVHPVHRLRPGQGGGPGQGSGLGRGSGGSIFDIMP
;
A
#
# COMPACT_ATOMS: atom_id res chain seq x y z
N MET A 1 33.28 19.12 -12.38
CA MET A 1 32.67 17.79 -12.59
C MET A 1 31.44 17.73 -11.69
N ALA A 2 30.22 17.67 -12.26
CA ALA A 2 29.01 17.60 -11.47
C ALA A 2 28.92 16.20 -10.83
N VAL A 3 28.80 16.14 -9.50
CA VAL A 3 28.50 14.88 -8.81
C VAL A 3 27.18 14.36 -9.40
N PRO A 4 27.16 13.19 -10.06
CA PRO A 4 25.91 12.63 -10.54
C PRO A 4 25.03 12.44 -9.30
N HIS A 5 23.88 13.11 -9.29
CA HIS A 5 22.97 13.03 -8.15
C HIS A 5 22.68 11.55 -7.90
N PRO A 6 22.82 11.05 -6.66
CA PRO A 6 22.55 9.66 -6.38
C PRO A 6 21.10 9.38 -6.79
N PRO A 7 20.81 8.22 -7.43
CA PRO A 7 19.50 7.90 -8.01
C PRO A 7 18.45 7.58 -6.94
N VAL A 8 18.46 8.32 -5.83
CA VAL A 8 17.51 8.21 -4.73
C VAL A 8 16.13 8.57 -5.24
N TYR A 9 15.21 7.62 -5.10
CA TYR A 9 13.81 7.86 -5.29
C TYR A 9 13.15 8.10 -3.94
N GLN A 10 12.48 9.23 -3.78
CA GLN A 10 11.84 9.58 -2.52
C GLN A 10 10.56 10.36 -2.79
N GLU A 11 9.48 9.92 -2.16
CA GLU A 11 8.17 10.53 -2.22
C GLU A 11 7.63 10.78 -0.81
N TYR A 12 6.94 11.91 -0.67
CA TYR A 12 6.37 12.36 0.59
C TYR A 12 4.86 12.38 0.50
N TYR A 13 4.19 12.26 1.64
CA TYR A 13 2.77 12.57 1.72
C TYR A 13 2.54 14.05 1.35
N THR A 14 1.60 14.26 0.45
CA THR A 14 1.00 15.56 0.11
C THR A 14 0.33 16.07 1.37
N ARG A 15 0.61 17.31 1.73
CA ARG A 15 0.03 17.95 2.89
C ARG A 15 -1.49 17.95 2.76
N THR A 16 -2.19 17.46 3.77
CA THR A 16 -3.65 17.55 3.81
C THR A 16 -4.05 18.97 4.23
N PRO A 17 -5.19 19.52 3.76
CA PRO A 17 -5.66 20.83 4.20
C PRO A 17 -5.75 20.97 5.73
N PHE A 18 -6.11 19.88 6.43
CA PHE A 18 -6.11 19.84 7.91
C PHE A 18 -4.75 20.16 8.55
N GLN A 19 -3.64 19.82 7.88
CA GLN A 19 -2.29 20.17 8.33
C GLN A 19 -1.92 21.64 8.06
N LEU A 20 -2.66 22.34 7.18
CA LEU A 20 -2.50 23.79 7.01
C LEU A 20 -3.19 24.57 8.14
N PHE A 21 -4.26 24.02 8.72
CA PHE A 21 -5.09 24.72 9.71
C PHE A 21 -4.74 24.45 11.18
N SER A 22 -3.96 23.41 11.51
CA SER A 22 -3.75 22.99 12.92
C SER A 22 -2.48 23.50 13.61
N GLY A 23 -1.56 24.18 12.91
CA GLY A 23 -0.34 24.75 13.52
C GLY A 23 0.67 23.71 14.08
N VAL A 24 0.41 22.41 13.94
CA VAL A 24 1.27 21.33 14.47
C VAL A 24 2.27 20.84 13.42
N GLY A 25 3.56 21.06 13.68
CA GLY A 25 4.69 20.18 13.29
C GLY A 25 4.95 19.91 11.79
N TRP A 26 5.83 20.73 11.21
CA TRP A 26 6.19 20.87 9.79
C TRP A 26 6.88 19.71 9.02
N LYS A 27 7.02 18.50 9.57
CA LYS A 27 7.87 17.48 8.91
C LYS A 27 7.11 16.72 7.83
N ARG A 28 7.59 16.83 6.58
CA ARG A 28 7.12 15.98 5.46
C ARG A 28 7.43 14.52 5.80
N LEU A 29 6.38 13.73 5.98
CA LEU A 29 6.50 12.29 6.21
C LEU A 29 6.82 11.58 4.89
N VAL A 30 7.81 10.69 4.92
CA VAL A 30 8.23 9.91 3.76
C VAL A 30 7.21 8.81 3.53
N ALA A 31 6.52 8.83 2.40
CA ALA A 31 5.60 7.76 2.04
C ALA A 31 6.37 6.54 1.52
N PHE A 32 7.40 6.80 0.71
CA PHE A 32 8.24 5.78 0.12
C PHE A 32 9.63 6.36 -0.18
N ARG A 33 10.69 5.59 0.07
CA ARG A 33 12.05 5.92 -0.36
C ARG A 33 12.76 4.65 -0.83
N ALA A 34 13.50 4.74 -1.92
CA ALA A 34 14.42 3.72 -2.41
C ALA A 34 15.79 4.37 -2.59
N ASP A 35 16.77 3.91 -1.82
CA ASP A 35 18.14 4.43 -1.80
C ASP A 35 19.15 3.32 -1.53
N GLU A 36 20.41 3.64 -1.23
CA GLU A 36 21.48 2.68 -0.95
C GLU A 36 21.14 1.69 0.18
N SER A 37 20.37 2.11 1.18
CA SER A 37 20.03 1.30 2.35
C SER A 37 18.96 0.26 2.06
N GLY A 38 18.13 0.48 1.04
CA GLY A 38 16.98 -0.36 0.72
C GLY A 38 15.73 0.42 0.39
N VAL A 39 14.58 -0.15 0.75
CA VAL A 39 13.27 0.47 0.61
C VAL A 39 12.73 0.88 1.98
N THR A 40 12.45 2.17 2.15
CA THR A 40 11.65 2.68 3.26
C THR A 40 10.18 2.69 2.87
N LEU A 41 9.34 2.01 3.66
CA LEU A 41 7.89 2.04 3.58
C LEU A 41 7.32 2.88 4.72
N GLY A 42 6.77 4.05 4.39
CA GLY A 42 6.08 4.90 5.35
C GLY A 42 4.78 4.27 5.86
N GLY A 43 4.43 4.52 7.12
CA GLY A 43 3.11 4.14 7.64
C GLY A 43 2.00 5.11 7.18
N PRO A 44 0.72 4.73 7.28
CA PRO A 44 -0.38 5.68 7.15
C PRO A 44 -0.19 6.87 8.08
N VAL A 45 -0.57 8.08 7.64
CA VAL A 45 -0.34 9.34 8.38
C VAL A 45 -0.81 9.27 9.83
N THR A 46 -1.92 8.59 10.12
CA THR A 46 -2.51 8.45 11.47
C THR A 46 -1.72 7.53 12.40
N ARG A 47 -0.89 6.63 11.87
CA ARG A 47 -0.11 5.64 12.63
C ARG A 47 1.28 5.46 12.01
N TYR A 48 1.90 6.56 11.58
CA TYR A 48 3.11 6.54 10.76
C TYR A 48 4.23 5.72 11.40
N HIS A 49 4.62 6.04 12.63
CA HIS A 49 5.72 5.38 13.33
C HIS A 49 5.47 3.90 13.64
N ARG A 50 4.20 3.48 13.79
CA ARG A 50 3.84 2.09 14.04
C ARG A 50 4.11 1.18 12.84
N PHE A 51 4.04 1.73 11.63
CA PHE A 51 4.15 0.98 10.38
C PHE A 51 5.29 1.48 9.49
N LEU A 52 6.17 2.33 10.03
CA LEU A 52 7.40 2.69 9.35
C LEU A 52 8.32 1.47 9.34
N ALA A 53 8.84 1.14 8.17
CA ALA A 53 9.82 0.07 8.03
C ALA A 53 10.88 0.41 6.99
N VAL A 54 12.09 -0.10 7.20
CA VAL A 54 13.18 -0.09 6.22
C VAL A 54 13.54 -1.52 5.93
N VAL A 55 13.53 -1.90 4.66
CA VAL A 55 13.81 -3.25 4.19
C VAL A 55 15.04 -3.19 3.30
N PRO A 56 16.15 -3.88 3.63
CA PRO A 56 17.36 -3.80 2.84
C PRO A 56 17.19 -4.55 1.51
N TRP A 57 17.87 -4.09 0.46
CA TRP A 57 17.74 -4.68 -0.87
C TRP A 57 17.99 -6.19 -0.93
N ARG A 58 18.93 -6.68 -0.11
CA ARG A 58 19.27 -8.10 -0.01
C ARG A 58 18.05 -8.97 0.35
N ASP A 59 17.07 -8.43 1.05
CA ASP A 59 15.89 -9.15 1.53
C ASP A 59 14.72 -9.06 0.54
N ILE A 60 14.85 -8.25 -0.52
CA ILE A 60 13.80 -7.99 -1.51
C ILE A 60 14.07 -8.82 -2.77
N GLU A 61 13.04 -9.48 -3.27
CA GLU A 61 13.03 -10.13 -4.59
C GLU A 61 12.42 -9.19 -5.64
N ALA A 62 11.31 -8.54 -5.31
CA ALA A 62 10.62 -7.63 -6.22
C ALA A 62 9.94 -6.45 -5.51
N VAL A 63 9.94 -5.30 -6.17
CA VAL A 63 9.08 -4.17 -5.87
C VAL A 63 7.89 -4.23 -6.81
N VAL A 64 6.68 -4.27 -6.27
CA VAL A 64 5.45 -4.49 -7.04
C VAL A 64 4.51 -3.31 -6.90
N VAL A 65 4.22 -2.64 -8.01
CA VAL A 65 3.20 -1.58 -8.09
C VAL A 65 1.95 -2.16 -8.73
N TRP A 66 0.80 -2.03 -8.07
CA TRP A 66 -0.45 -2.59 -8.55
C TRP A 66 -1.63 -1.71 -8.16
N ALA A 67 -2.79 -1.97 -8.76
CA ALA A 67 -3.99 -1.22 -8.47
C ALA A 67 -5.24 -2.08 -8.65
N THR A 68 -6.23 -1.84 -7.80
CA THR A 68 -7.56 -2.44 -7.94
C THR A 68 -8.63 -1.37 -8.06
N LYS A 69 -9.68 -1.66 -8.82
CA LYS A 69 -10.81 -0.75 -9.04
C LYS A 69 -12.12 -1.52 -8.91
N LYS A 70 -13.08 -1.00 -8.13
CA LYS A 70 -14.50 -1.37 -8.22
C LYS A 70 -15.19 -0.50 -9.26
N GLU A 71 -16.29 -0.97 -9.86
CA GLU A 71 -16.89 -0.32 -11.05
C GLU A 71 -17.07 1.20 -10.94
N LEU A 72 -17.60 1.67 -9.80
CA LEU A 72 -17.93 3.08 -9.56
C LEU A 72 -16.86 3.84 -8.74
N GLU A 73 -15.74 3.21 -8.41
CA GLU A 73 -14.74 3.81 -7.52
C GLU A 73 -13.46 4.21 -8.27
N ARG A 74 -12.70 5.14 -7.70
CA ARG A 74 -11.35 5.43 -8.19
C ARG A 74 -10.43 4.22 -7.94
N PRO A 75 -9.47 3.92 -8.83
CA PRO A 75 -8.50 2.88 -8.57
C PRO A 75 -7.72 3.12 -7.28
N ILE A 76 -7.65 2.11 -6.42
CA ILE A 76 -6.80 2.11 -5.24
C ILE A 76 -5.44 1.55 -5.65
N ARG A 77 -4.47 2.45 -5.78
CA ARG A 77 -3.08 2.10 -6.12
C ARG A 77 -2.31 1.70 -4.86
N ARG A 78 -1.44 0.71 -4.98
CA ARG A 78 -0.60 0.19 -3.90
C ARG A 78 0.81 -0.10 -4.42
N ILE A 79 1.77 -0.03 -3.53
CA ILE A 79 3.12 -0.55 -3.74
C ILE A 79 3.40 -1.60 -2.67
N GLY A 80 3.97 -2.74 -3.03
CA GLY A 80 4.32 -3.79 -2.10
C GLY A 80 5.66 -4.40 -2.41
N LEU A 81 6.19 -5.16 -1.45
CA LEU A 81 7.46 -5.86 -1.58
C LEU A 81 7.21 -7.37 -1.59
N LYS A 82 7.81 -8.04 -2.56
CA LYS A 82 8.05 -9.48 -2.48
C LYS A 82 9.39 -9.68 -1.79
N LEU A 83 9.36 -10.25 -0.59
CA LEU A 83 10.56 -10.55 0.16
C LEU A 83 11.09 -11.94 -0.21
N ARG A 84 12.39 -12.14 -0.04
CA ARG A 84 13.01 -13.46 -0.18
C ARG A 84 12.50 -14.41 0.90
N GLN A 85 12.58 -15.72 0.61
CA GLN A 85 12.18 -16.75 1.55
C GLN A 85 12.97 -16.66 2.87
N GLY A 86 12.28 -16.80 4.00
CA GLY A 86 12.88 -16.74 5.34
C GLY A 86 13.02 -15.33 5.92
N VAL A 87 12.77 -14.28 5.12
CA VAL A 87 12.73 -12.90 5.63
C VAL A 87 11.42 -12.67 6.40
N PRO A 88 11.47 -12.15 7.64
CA PRO A 88 10.27 -11.80 8.39
C PRO A 88 9.42 -10.75 7.69
N ASP A 89 8.10 -10.80 7.94
CA ASP A 89 7.18 -9.83 7.36
C ASP A 89 7.42 -8.41 7.87
N VAL A 90 7.09 -7.45 7.00
CA VAL A 90 7.31 -6.04 7.27
C VAL A 90 6.13 -5.50 8.07
N PRO A 91 6.34 -4.69 9.13
CA PRO A 91 5.25 -4.00 9.80
C PRO A 91 4.38 -3.25 8.79
N GLY A 92 3.07 -3.43 8.84
CA GLY A 92 2.17 -2.81 7.87
C GLY A 92 0.70 -2.89 8.28
N PRO A 93 -0.15 -2.00 7.74
CA PRO A 93 -1.59 -2.03 8.01
C PRO A 93 -2.23 -3.38 7.67
N ASP A 94 -1.75 -4.00 6.59
CA ASP A 94 -2.28 -5.25 6.06
C ASP A 94 -1.54 -6.50 6.57
N VAL A 95 -0.67 -6.37 7.59
CA VAL A 95 0.12 -7.51 8.12
C VAL A 95 -0.75 -8.66 8.65
N LYS A 96 -2.01 -8.38 9.02
CA LYS A 96 -2.99 -9.36 9.53
C LYS A 96 -4.02 -9.79 8.48
N ILE A 97 -3.85 -9.40 7.22
CA ILE A 97 -4.80 -9.79 6.17
C ILE A 97 -4.80 -11.32 5.99
N SER A 98 -5.98 -11.93 5.97
CA SER A 98 -6.10 -13.37 5.71
C SER A 98 -5.81 -13.68 4.24
N PRO A 99 -5.30 -14.88 3.93
CA PRO A 99 -5.07 -15.31 2.54
C PRO A 99 -6.33 -15.22 1.68
N GLN A 100 -7.49 -15.60 2.23
CA GLN A 100 -8.78 -15.54 1.54
C GLN A 100 -9.16 -14.09 1.19
N LEU A 101 -8.95 -13.17 2.13
CA LEU A 101 -9.26 -11.77 1.89
C LEU A 101 -8.30 -11.13 0.89
N ALA A 102 -7.01 -11.45 0.97
CA ALA A 102 -6.02 -11.01 -0.01
C ALA A 102 -6.34 -11.53 -1.42
N ALA A 103 -6.69 -12.81 -1.55
CA ALA A 103 -7.09 -13.40 -2.83
C ALA A 103 -8.37 -12.77 -3.41
N SER A 104 -9.35 -12.43 -2.55
CA SER A 104 -10.55 -11.70 -2.99
C SER A 104 -10.24 -10.26 -3.40
N ALA A 105 -9.37 -9.57 -2.66
CA ALA A 105 -9.05 -8.16 -2.90
C ALA A 105 -8.07 -7.93 -4.05
N ALA A 106 -7.17 -8.88 -4.32
CA ALA A 106 -6.13 -8.77 -5.32
C ALA A 106 -5.71 -10.17 -5.86
N PRO A 107 -6.59 -10.86 -6.60
CA PRO A 107 -6.36 -12.25 -7.03
C PRO A 107 -5.14 -12.42 -7.97
N HIS A 108 -4.68 -11.34 -8.58
CA HIS A 108 -3.54 -11.31 -9.50
C HIS A 108 -2.21 -11.02 -8.81
N ILE A 109 -2.19 -10.80 -7.49
CA ILE A 109 -1.01 -10.44 -6.70
C ILE A 109 -0.74 -11.53 -5.67
N GLU A 110 0.53 -11.91 -5.53
CA GLU A 110 0.97 -12.88 -4.54
C GLU A 110 0.59 -12.43 -3.11
N TYR A 111 0.13 -13.36 -2.27
CA TYR A 111 -0.34 -13.07 -0.90
C TYR A 111 0.65 -12.24 -0.09
N GLN A 112 1.94 -12.61 -0.13
CA GLN A 112 2.99 -11.92 0.63
C GLN A 112 3.19 -10.46 0.17
N VAL A 113 2.98 -10.17 -1.12
CA VAL A 113 3.05 -8.80 -1.64
C VAL A 113 1.85 -7.98 -1.18
N VAL A 114 0.66 -8.59 -1.16
CA VAL A 114 -0.55 -7.94 -0.60
C VAL A 114 -0.36 -7.65 0.88
N ARG A 115 0.28 -8.52 1.64
CA ARG A 115 0.51 -8.32 3.06
C ARG A 115 1.58 -7.24 3.35
N ASN A 116 2.63 -7.22 2.53
CA ASN A 116 3.75 -6.28 2.63
C ASN A 116 3.57 -5.05 1.73
N ASN A 117 2.39 -4.41 1.77
CA ASN A 117 2.06 -3.26 0.91
C ASN A 117 1.86 -1.93 1.66
N ARG A 118 1.86 -0.84 0.89
CA ARG A 118 1.37 0.50 1.25
C ARG A 118 0.40 1.01 0.21
N VAL A 119 -0.70 1.60 0.68
CA VAL A 119 -1.64 2.33 -0.17
C VAL A 119 -1.00 3.65 -0.64
N ILE A 120 -1.09 3.89 -1.95
CA ILE A 120 -0.68 5.13 -2.59
C ILE A 120 -1.84 6.12 -2.46
N ALA A 121 -1.94 6.74 -1.29
CA ALA A 121 -2.97 7.73 -0.96
C ALA A 121 -2.32 9.01 -0.43
N PHE A 122 -2.67 10.15 -1.03
CA PHE A 122 -2.02 11.44 -0.79
C PHE A 122 -0.53 11.47 -1.19
N TRP A 123 -0.08 10.58 -2.06
CA TRP A 123 1.23 10.66 -2.70
C TRP A 123 1.13 9.97 -4.06
N LYS A 124 2.18 10.04 -4.88
CA LYS A 124 2.20 9.46 -6.22
C LYS A 124 3.45 8.62 -6.41
N VAL A 125 3.36 7.63 -7.27
CA VAL A 125 4.54 6.89 -7.74
C VAL A 125 4.91 7.37 -9.13
N ASP A 126 6.18 7.73 -9.31
CA ASP A 126 6.80 7.95 -10.63
C ASP A 126 7.54 6.66 -11.03
N PRO A 127 6.99 5.88 -11.97
CA PRO A 127 7.56 4.58 -12.34
C PRO A 127 8.96 4.71 -12.94
N THR A 128 9.23 5.80 -13.66
CA THR A 128 10.52 6.03 -14.35
C THR A 128 11.61 6.31 -13.32
N ARG A 129 11.35 7.19 -12.36
CA ARG A 129 12.30 7.49 -11.28
C ARG A 129 12.48 6.29 -10.34
N LEU A 130 11.42 5.55 -10.04
CA LEU A 130 11.51 4.32 -9.26
C LEU A 130 12.35 3.25 -9.97
N ALA A 131 12.14 3.05 -11.27
CA ALA A 131 12.93 2.12 -12.08
C ALA A 131 14.42 2.51 -12.10
N ALA A 132 14.73 3.79 -12.22
CA ALA A 132 16.10 4.28 -12.17
C ALA A 132 16.76 3.98 -10.81
N ALA A 133 16.06 4.20 -9.70
CA ALA A 133 16.55 3.90 -8.35
C ALA A 133 16.79 2.40 -8.14
N VAL A 134 15.81 1.56 -8.49
CA VAL A 134 15.94 0.09 -8.37
C VAL A 134 17.11 -0.40 -9.22
N ARG A 135 17.24 0.05 -10.47
CA ARG A 135 18.36 -0.35 -11.33
C ARG A 135 19.72 0.05 -10.77
N ALA A 136 19.81 1.19 -10.11
CA ALA A 136 21.07 1.70 -9.59
C ALA A 136 21.51 1.03 -8.28
N PHE A 137 20.58 0.83 -7.34
CA PHE A 137 20.93 0.29 -6.02
C PHE A 137 20.75 -1.23 -5.91
N ALA A 138 19.87 -1.82 -6.73
CA ALA A 138 19.55 -3.24 -6.67
C ALA A 138 19.14 -3.79 -8.06
N PRO A 139 20.06 -3.88 -9.02
CA PRO A 139 19.74 -4.34 -10.39
C PRO A 139 19.20 -5.77 -10.46
N HIS A 140 19.38 -6.57 -9.41
CA HIS A 140 18.85 -7.92 -9.27
C HIS A 140 17.41 -7.97 -8.74
N VAL A 141 16.87 -6.85 -8.26
CA VAL A 141 15.49 -6.73 -7.76
C VAL A 141 14.57 -6.38 -8.93
N GLN A 142 13.48 -7.13 -9.06
CA GLN A 142 12.53 -6.91 -10.15
C GLN A 142 11.57 -5.76 -9.81
N LEU A 143 11.39 -4.81 -10.73
CA LEU A 143 10.28 -3.86 -10.65
C LEU A 143 9.12 -4.39 -11.50
N ARG A 144 8.01 -4.77 -10.84
CA ARG A 144 6.80 -5.28 -11.50
C ARG A 144 5.68 -4.24 -11.41
N VAL A 145 5.21 -3.74 -12.55
CA VAL A 145 4.09 -2.79 -12.61
C VAL A 145 2.90 -3.48 -13.25
N HIS A 146 1.86 -3.75 -12.46
CA HIS A 146 0.64 -4.40 -12.94
C HIS A 146 -0.39 -3.38 -13.43
N PRO A 147 -1.16 -3.70 -14.48
CA PRO A 147 -2.29 -2.88 -14.90
C PRO A 147 -3.36 -2.85 -13.81
N VAL A 148 -4.28 -1.87 -13.91
CA VAL A 148 -5.41 -1.77 -12.98
C VAL A 148 -6.31 -2.99 -13.14
N HIS A 149 -6.46 -3.75 -12.06
CA HIS A 149 -7.36 -4.90 -12.03
C HIS A 149 -8.77 -4.47 -11.59
N ARG A 150 -9.80 -4.80 -12.39
CA ARG A 150 -11.19 -4.55 -12.01
C ARG A 150 -11.72 -5.69 -11.15
N LEU A 151 -12.25 -5.36 -9.98
CA LEU A 151 -12.89 -6.31 -9.10
C LEU A 151 -14.34 -6.52 -9.52
N ARG A 152 -14.80 -7.77 -9.45
CA ARG A 152 -16.20 -8.12 -9.73
C ARG A 152 -17.10 -7.69 -8.56
N PRO A 153 -18.40 -7.45 -8.79
CA PRO A 153 -19.38 -7.32 -7.71
C PRO A 153 -19.27 -8.52 -6.73
N GLY A 154 -19.07 -8.24 -5.45
CA GLY A 154 -18.82 -9.26 -4.42
C GLY A 154 -17.34 -9.51 -4.06
N GLN A 155 -16.38 -8.94 -4.80
CA GLN A 155 -14.94 -8.99 -4.47
C GLN A 155 -14.44 -7.67 -3.84
N GLY A 156 -13.49 -7.75 -2.91
CA GLY A 156 -12.80 -6.57 -2.35
C GLY A 156 -13.34 -6.01 -1.03
N GLY A 157 -13.72 -6.89 -0.09
CA GLY A 157 -14.04 -6.51 1.30
C GLY A 157 -12.79 -6.21 2.15
N GLY A 158 -12.03 -5.16 1.84
CA GLY A 158 -10.90 -4.70 2.66
C GLY A 158 -11.26 -3.48 3.55
N PRO A 159 -10.57 -3.26 4.69
CA PRO A 159 -11.07 -2.40 5.76
C PRO A 159 -10.88 -0.91 5.44
N GLY A 160 -12.00 -0.24 5.14
CA GLY A 160 -12.10 1.21 5.11
C GLY A 160 -13.46 1.63 5.66
N GLN A 161 -13.45 2.21 6.86
CA GLN A 161 -14.54 2.93 7.53
C GLN A 161 -15.94 2.87 6.88
N GLY A 162 -16.78 2.04 7.49
CA GLY A 162 -18.23 2.11 7.36
C GLY A 162 -18.84 1.54 8.62
N SER A 163 -19.12 2.41 9.59
CA SER A 163 -20.22 2.19 10.53
C SER A 163 -21.48 1.94 9.71
N GLY A 164 -21.96 0.70 9.72
CA GLY A 164 -23.10 0.27 8.93
C GLY A 164 -23.70 -0.96 9.58
N LEU A 165 -24.68 -0.70 10.43
CA LEU A 165 -25.65 -1.62 11.04
C LEU A 165 -25.81 -2.94 10.27
N GLY A 166 -25.60 -4.05 10.99
CA GLY A 166 -26.00 -5.37 10.54
C GLY A 166 -27.48 -5.35 10.18
N ARG A 167 -27.78 -5.56 8.90
CA ARG A 167 -29.13 -5.81 8.40
C ARG A 167 -29.21 -7.29 8.04
N GLY A 168 -29.81 -8.04 8.95
CA GLY A 168 -30.18 -9.45 8.87
C GLY A 168 -30.70 -9.79 10.28
N SER A 169 -31.99 -9.93 10.52
CA SER A 169 -32.89 -10.85 9.87
C SER A 169 -34.25 -10.22 9.55
N GLY A 170 -34.87 -10.69 8.46
CA GLY A 170 -36.29 -10.54 8.25
C GLY A 170 -37.05 -11.39 9.27
N GLY A 171 -37.75 -10.72 10.17
CA GLY A 171 -38.85 -11.24 10.95
C GLY A 171 -39.89 -10.14 10.98
N SER A 172 -40.98 -10.33 10.25
CA SER A 172 -42.12 -9.42 10.23
C SER A 172 -42.69 -9.30 11.64
N ILE A 173 -42.70 -8.10 12.22
CA ILE A 173 -43.37 -7.80 13.50
C ILE A 173 -44.90 -7.76 13.36
N PHE A 174 -45.44 -7.99 12.16
CA PHE A 174 -46.88 -8.06 11.91
C PHE A 174 -47.45 -9.49 11.93
N ASP A 175 -46.65 -10.52 12.22
CA ASP A 175 -47.09 -11.92 12.29
C ASP A 175 -47.23 -12.44 13.74
N ILE A 176 -47.76 -11.63 14.65
CA ILE A 176 -48.29 -12.14 15.93
C ILE A 176 -49.50 -11.29 16.33
N MET A 177 -50.71 -11.78 16.04
CA MET A 177 -51.78 -12.05 17.01
C MET A 177 -53.02 -12.65 16.29
N PRO A 178 -53.70 -13.64 16.89
CA PRO A 178 -54.98 -14.16 16.41
C PRO A 178 -56.15 -13.21 16.66
#